data_AF-A0ABD3D182-F1
#
_entry.id   AF-A0ABD3D182-F1
#
_cell.length_a   1.000
_cell.length_b   1.000
_cell.length_c   1.000
_cell.angle_alpha   90.00
_cell.angle_beta   90.00
_cell.angle_gamma   90.00
#
_symmetry.space_group_name_H-M   'P 1'
#
loop_
_entity.id
_entity.type
_entity.pdbx_description
1 polymer ?
#
loop_
_entity_poly.entity_id
_entity_poly.type
_entity_poly.pdbx_seq_one_letter_code
_entity_poly.pdbx_strand_id
1 'polypeptide(L)'
;MALVLHSSSTNKNAFKALIAAEYSGIKIELLKDFEMGVSNKTPEFLKMNPLGKVPVLETPDGPIFESNAIARYVARLKPDNPLYGSSLIDYGHIEQWMDFAAGEIDLNIGRWLYP
;
A
#
# COMPACT_ATOMS: atom_id res chain seq x y z
N MET A 1 17.89 -2.43 -5.84
CA MET A 1 16.97 -3.58 -5.62
C MET A 1 15.61 -3.19 -6.14
N ALA A 2 14.83 -4.16 -6.64
CA ALA A 2 13.48 -3.91 -7.14
C ALA A 2 12.50 -3.68 -5.97
N LEU A 3 11.46 -2.89 -6.19
CA LEU A 3 10.35 -2.75 -5.26
C LEU A 3 9.45 -3.99 -5.36
N VAL A 4 9.29 -4.72 -4.26
CA VAL A 4 8.48 -5.95 -4.23
C VAL A 4 7.29 -5.76 -3.28
N LEU A 5 6.08 -6.00 -3.78
CA LEU A 5 4.86 -5.90 -3.00
C LEU A 5 4.41 -7.29 -2.58
N HIS A 6 4.38 -7.52 -1.27
CA HIS A 6 3.89 -8.74 -0.66
C HIS A 6 2.38 -8.61 -0.40
N SER A 7 1.57 -9.25 -1.24
CA SER A 7 0.12 -9.32 -1.10
C SER A 7 -0.48 -10.35 -2.06
N SER A 8 -1.70 -10.83 -1.78
CA SER A 8 -2.52 -11.51 -2.79
C SER A 8 -2.89 -10.56 -3.93
N SER A 9 -3.09 -11.11 -5.12
CA SER A 9 -3.43 -10.37 -6.35
C SER A 9 -4.82 -9.74 -6.36
N THR A 10 -5.69 -10.13 -5.44
CA THR A 10 -7.07 -9.63 -5.31
C THR A 10 -7.25 -8.63 -4.17
N ASN A 11 -6.17 -8.24 -3.50
CA ASN A 11 -6.26 -7.38 -2.33
C ASN A 11 -6.47 -5.91 -2.72
N LYS A 12 -7.65 -5.35 -2.36
CA LYS A 12 -7.98 -3.94 -2.61
C LYS A 12 -6.95 -2.95 -2.05
N ASN A 13 -6.33 -3.27 -0.92
CA ASN A 13 -5.35 -2.40 -0.27
C ASN A 13 -4.01 -2.41 -1.04
N ALA A 14 -3.66 -3.52 -1.68
CA ALA A 14 -2.48 -3.58 -2.56
C ALA A 14 -2.67 -2.75 -3.84
N PHE A 15 -3.90 -2.67 -4.35
CA PHE A 15 -4.22 -1.87 -5.53
C PHE A 15 -3.86 -0.39 -5.37
N LYS A 16 -3.94 0.18 -4.15
CA LYS A 16 -3.52 1.57 -3.90
C LYS A 16 -2.08 1.82 -4.33
N ALA A 17 -1.17 0.92 -3.96
CA ALA A 17 0.25 1.00 -4.32
C ALA A 17 0.48 0.76 -5.80
N LEU A 18 -0.19 -0.24 -6.39
CA LEU A 18 -0.03 -0.59 -7.81
C LEU A 18 -0.57 0.51 -8.73
N ILE A 19 -1.71 1.11 -8.39
CA ILE A 19 -2.27 2.26 -9.12
C ILE A 19 -1.32 3.45 -9.02
N ALA A 20 -0.85 3.79 -7.81
CA ALA A 20 0.13 4.85 -7.64
C ALA A 20 1.39 4.60 -8.48
N ALA A 21 1.88 3.36 -8.51
CA ALA A 21 3.05 2.97 -9.28
C ALA A 21 2.83 3.18 -10.78
N GLU A 22 1.71 2.71 -11.32
CA GLU A 22 1.34 2.84 -12.74
C GLU A 22 1.29 4.31 -13.17
N TYR A 23 0.55 5.16 -12.44
CA TYR A 23 0.45 6.59 -12.75
C TYR A 23 1.79 7.34 -12.60
N SER A 24 2.70 6.82 -11.78
CA SER A 24 4.03 7.40 -11.56
C SER A 24 5.07 6.90 -12.55
N GLY A 25 4.78 5.83 -13.31
CA GLY A 25 5.76 5.11 -14.13
C GLY A 25 6.80 4.34 -13.30
N ILE A 26 6.43 3.92 -12.09
CA ILE A 26 7.29 3.17 -11.17
C ILE A 26 6.98 1.68 -11.32
N LYS A 27 8.01 0.87 -11.46
CA LYS A 27 7.85 -0.58 -11.51
C LYS A 27 7.80 -1.17 -10.09
N ILE A 28 6.70 -1.82 -9.76
CA ILE A 28 6.55 -2.65 -8.55
C ILE A 28 6.24 -4.08 -8.99
N GLU A 29 6.99 -5.04 -8.46
CA GLU A 29 6.73 -6.45 -8.67
C GLU A 29 5.80 -6.97 -7.57
N LEU A 30 4.61 -7.45 -7.96
CA LEU A 30 3.73 -8.17 -7.04
C LEU A 30 4.23 -9.61 -6.90
N LEU A 31 4.44 -10.08 -5.67
CA LEU A 31 4.89 -11.44 -5.42
C LEU A 31 3.84 -12.46 -5.92
N LYS A 32 4.23 -13.32 -6.86
CA LYS A 32 3.31 -14.23 -7.56
C LYS A 32 2.73 -15.34 -6.66
N ASP A 33 3.55 -15.87 -5.77
CA ASP A 33 3.21 -17.04 -4.95
C ASP A 33 2.86 -16.66 -3.50
N PHE A 34 2.22 -15.51 -3.32
CA PHE A 34 1.79 -15.06 -2.00
C PHE A 34 0.48 -15.73 -1.57
N GLU A 35 0.53 -16.51 -0.49
CA GLU A 35 -0.64 -17.17 0.10
C GLU A 35 -1.01 -16.54 1.45
N MET A 36 -2.21 -15.97 1.52
CA MET A 36 -2.74 -15.36 2.75
C MET A 36 -3.06 -16.44 3.78
N GLY A 37 -2.51 -16.32 4.98
CA GLY A 37 -2.59 -17.31 6.06
C GLY A 37 -1.32 -18.17 6.20
N VAL A 38 -0.50 -18.23 5.15
CA VAL A 38 0.76 -19.01 5.11
C VAL A 38 1.96 -18.08 4.98
N SER A 39 2.09 -17.35 3.87
CA SER A 39 3.24 -16.47 3.60
C SER A 39 3.36 -15.35 4.63
N ASN A 40 2.23 -14.75 5.04
CA ASN A 40 2.18 -13.66 6.03
C ASN A 40 2.44 -14.10 7.49
N LYS A 41 2.56 -15.40 7.75
CA LYS A 41 2.85 -15.95 9.09
C LYS A 41 4.29 -16.42 9.25
N THR A 42 5.08 -16.38 8.16
CA THR A 42 6.50 -16.74 8.21
C THR A 42 7.29 -15.77 9.11
N PRO A 43 8.33 -16.23 9.83
CA PRO A 43 9.19 -15.34 10.61
C PRO A 43 9.80 -14.21 9.78
N GLU A 44 10.09 -14.47 8.51
CA GLU A 44 10.65 -13.51 7.56
C GLU A 44 9.65 -12.39 7.28
N PHE A 45 8.38 -12.72 7.01
CA PHE A 45 7.34 -11.72 6.81
C PHE A 45 7.04 -10.93 8.09
N LEU A 46 7.00 -11.59 9.25
CA LEU A 46 6.72 -10.94 10.53
C LEU A 46 7.83 -9.96 10.97
N LYS A 47 9.07 -10.15 10.49
CA LYS A 47 10.13 -9.13 10.64
C LYS A 47 9.84 -7.85 9.85
N MET A 48 9.12 -7.96 8.72
CA MET A 48 8.73 -6.80 7.92
C MET A 48 7.46 -6.12 8.42
N ASN A 49 6.45 -6.90 8.82
CA ASN A 49 5.23 -6.41 9.44
C ASN A 49 4.81 -7.30 10.61
N PRO A 50 4.99 -6.86 11.86
CA PRO A 50 4.67 -7.67 13.04
C PRO A 50 3.17 -7.98 13.16
N LEU A 51 2.30 -7.25 12.46
CA LEU A 51 0.86 -7.51 12.44
C LEU A 51 0.48 -8.70 11.53
N GLY A 52 1.40 -9.20 10.70
CA GLY A 52 1.10 -10.25 9.73
C GLY A 52 0.03 -9.84 8.71
N LYS A 53 -0.15 -8.52 8.48
CA LYS A 53 -1.14 -7.97 7.53
C LYS A 53 -0.48 -7.60 6.21
N VAL A 54 -1.30 -7.55 5.17
CA VAL A 54 -0.92 -7.12 3.81
C VAL A 54 -1.71 -5.89 3.37
N PRO A 55 -1.15 -5.06 2.48
CA PRO A 55 0.14 -5.21 1.80
C PRO A 55 1.36 -4.79 2.64
N VAL A 56 2.54 -5.29 2.23
CA VAL A 56 3.87 -4.81 2.68
C VAL A 56 4.72 -4.56 1.43
N LEU A 57 5.33 -3.38 1.35
CA LEU A 57 6.29 -3.04 0.29
C LEU A 57 7.71 -3.24 0.82
N GLU A 58 8.47 -4.13 0.18
CA GLU A 58 9.89 -4.29 0.39
C GLU A 58 10.66 -3.27 -0.46
N THR A 59 11.52 -2.49 0.20
CA THR A 59 12.36 -1.47 -0.43
C THR A 59 13.83 -1.70 -0.07
N PRO A 60 14.79 -1.10 -0.80
CA PRO A 60 16.22 -1.21 -0.46
C PRO A 60 16.57 -0.72 0.95
N ASP A 61 15.80 0.23 1.49
CA ASP A 61 16.06 0.90 2.77
C ASP A 61 15.28 0.25 3.94
N GLY A 62 14.38 -0.68 3.64
CA GLY A 62 13.55 -1.37 4.61
C GLY A 62 12.09 -1.52 4.18
N PRO A 63 11.30 -2.33 4.91
CA PRO A 63 9.91 -2.60 4.59
C PRO A 63 8.99 -1.44 5.02
N ILE A 64 7.92 -1.23 4.27
CA ILE A 64 6.84 -0.29 4.58
C ILE A 64 5.52 -1.06 4.60
N PHE A 65 4.77 -0.98 5.69
CA PHE A 65 3.41 -1.49 5.81
C PHE A 65 2.40 -0.33 5.93
N GLU A 66 1.10 -0.64 5.90
CA GLU A 66 -0.02 0.28 5.68
C GLU A 66 -0.17 0.77 4.24
N SER A 67 -1.29 0.40 3.61
CA SER A 67 -1.54 0.65 2.19
C SER A 67 -1.50 2.12 1.77
N ASN A 68 -2.06 3.01 2.61
CA ASN A 68 -2.01 4.45 2.38
C ASN A 68 -0.55 4.96 2.48
N ALA A 69 0.24 4.48 3.45
CA ALA A 69 1.65 4.87 3.58
C ALA A 69 2.49 4.39 2.38
N ILE A 70 2.29 3.15 1.93
CA ILE A 70 2.94 2.61 0.74
C ILE A 70 2.61 3.45 -0.50
N ALA A 71 1.33 3.77 -0.73
CA ALA A 71 0.92 4.58 -1.88
C ALA A 71 1.59 5.96 -1.90
N ARG A 72 1.69 6.62 -0.73
CA ARG A 72 2.41 7.90 -0.58
C ARG A 72 3.90 7.77 -0.86
N TYR A 73 4.53 6.72 -0.35
CA TYR A 73 5.95 6.44 -0.61
C TYR A 73 6.20 6.30 -2.11
N VAL A 74 5.39 5.47 -2.78
CA VAL A 74 5.47 5.25 -4.23
C VAL A 74 5.25 6.56 -4.98
N ALA A 75 4.23 7.34 -4.63
CA ALA A 75 3.99 8.63 -5.29
C ALA A 75 5.19 9.59 -5.17
N ARG A 76 5.86 9.60 -4.02
CA ARG A 76 7.00 10.50 -3.73
C ARG A 76 8.35 10.05 -4.33
N LEU A 77 8.46 8.82 -4.83
CA LEU A 77 9.70 8.35 -5.48
C LEU A 77 10.03 9.13 -6.78
N LYS A 78 9.02 9.78 -7.38
CA LYS A 78 9.20 10.66 -8.54
C LYS A 78 9.02 12.13 -8.11
N PRO A 79 10.06 12.98 -8.21
CA PRO A 79 10.04 14.36 -7.71
C PRO A 79 8.92 15.26 -8.28
N ASP A 80 8.46 14.97 -9.50
CA ASP A 80 7.44 15.78 -10.21
C ASP A 80 6.11 15.02 -10.38
N ASN A 81 5.75 14.20 -9.39
CA ASN A 81 4.52 13.43 -9.45
C ASN A 81 3.30 14.22 -8.98
N PRO A 82 2.27 14.44 -9.83
CA PRO A 82 1.09 15.20 -9.44
C PRO A 82 0.23 14.48 -8.39
N LEU A 83 0.40 13.17 -8.20
CA LEU A 83 -0.45 12.36 -7.31
C LEU A 83 -0.39 12.77 -5.84
N TYR A 84 0.70 13.42 -5.42
CA TYR A 84 0.86 13.84 -4.04
C TYR A 84 0.54 15.33 -3.84
N GLY A 85 0.22 16.10 -4.89
CA GLY A 85 -0.06 17.53 -4.78
C GLY A 85 1.19 18.41 -4.73
N SER A 86 1.02 19.73 -4.77
CA SER A 86 2.14 20.70 -4.89
C SER A 86 2.14 21.78 -3.81
N SER A 87 1.08 21.86 -3.00
CA SER A 87 0.90 22.85 -1.95
C SER A 87 0.41 22.22 -0.65
N LEU A 88 0.53 22.95 0.47
CA LEU A 88 0.04 22.47 1.78
C LEU A 88 -1.45 22.12 1.77
N ILE A 89 -2.26 22.85 1.01
CA ILE A 89 -3.70 22.57 0.91
C ILE A 89 -3.99 21.34 0.04
N ASP A 90 -3.22 21.11 -1.03
CA ASP A 90 -3.34 19.88 -1.83
C ASP A 90 -3.02 18.65 -0.98
N TYR A 91 -1.90 18.70 -0.24
CA TYR A 91 -1.53 17.64 0.70
C TYR A 91 -2.68 17.40 1.69
N GLY A 92 -3.20 18.45 2.32
CA GLY A 92 -4.31 18.34 3.26
C GLY A 92 -5.55 17.67 2.67
N HIS A 93 -5.96 18.05 1.46
CA HIS A 93 -7.11 17.42 0.79
C HIS A 93 -6.86 15.95 0.43
N ILE A 94 -5.67 15.62 -0.05
CA ILE A 94 -5.32 14.23 -0.39
C ILE A 94 -5.36 13.36 0.86
N GLU A 95 -4.71 13.80 1.94
CA GLU A 95 -4.71 13.09 3.23
C GLU A 95 -6.14 12.94 3.79
N GLN A 96 -6.94 14.02 3.74
CA GLN A 96 -8.34 14.00 4.18
C GLN A 96 -9.14 12.90 3.49
N TRP A 97 -9.06 12.78 2.16
CA TRP A 97 -9.83 11.76 1.43
C TRP A 97 -9.27 10.36 1.62
N MET A 98 -7.96 10.20 1.74
CA MET A 98 -7.33 8.91 2.03
C MET A 98 -7.73 8.36 3.39
N ASP A 99 -7.78 9.22 4.41
CA ASP A 99 -8.15 8.85 5.77
C ASP A 99 -9.66 8.68 5.91
N PHE A 100 -10.47 9.53 5.27
CA PHE A 100 -11.92 9.34 5.17
C PHE A 100 -12.26 7.98 4.52
N ALA A 101 -11.63 7.64 3.40
CA ALA A 101 -11.86 6.36 2.76
C ALA A 101 -11.47 5.17 3.67
N ALA A 102 -10.35 5.28 4.40
CA ALA A 102 -9.89 4.23 5.30
C ALA A 102 -10.80 4.07 6.55
N GLY A 103 -11.21 5.18 7.16
CA GLY A 103 -11.98 5.19 8.41
C GLY A 103 -13.49 5.04 8.21
N GLU A 104 -14.06 5.71 7.21
CA GLU A 104 -15.52 5.84 7.06
C GLU A 104 -16.09 4.97 5.94
N ILE A 105 -15.31 4.66 4.91
CA ILE A 105 -15.79 3.80 3.80
C ILE A 105 -15.36 2.36 4.03
N ASP A 106 -14.06 2.10 4.09
CA ASP A 106 -13.49 0.76 4.10
C ASP A 106 -13.94 -0.07 5.31
N LEU A 107 -13.93 0.52 6.52
CA LEU A 107 -14.37 -0.16 7.73
C LEU A 107 -15.85 -0.53 7.67
N ASN A 108 -16.70 0.38 7.17
CA ASN A 108 -18.14 0.16 7.09
C ASN A 108 -18.49 -0.86 6.01
N ILE A 109 -17.90 -0.77 4.82
CA ILE A 109 -18.09 -1.78 3.76
C ILE A 109 -17.57 -3.15 4.21
N GLY A 110 -16.43 -3.18 4.92
CA GLY A 110 -15.85 -4.41 5.44
C GLY A 110 -16.81 -5.20 6.32
N ARG A 111 -17.58 -4.52 7.19
CA ARG A 111 -18.61 -5.15 8.03
C ARG A 111 -19.75 -5.80 7.24
N TRP A 112 -20.04 -5.29 6.04
CA TRP A 112 -21.09 -5.84 5.18
C TRP A 112 -20.59 -7.02 4.34
N LEU A 113 -19.36 -6.95 3.82
CA LEU A 113 -18.79 -7.98 2.94
C LEU A 113 -18.21 -9.17 3.71
N TYR A 114 -17.76 -8.95 4.95
CA TYR A 114 -17.18 -9.96 5.83
C TYR A 114 -17.93 -9.98 7.17
N PRO A 115 -19.16 -10.55 7.20
CA PRO A 115 -19.99 -10.59 8.40
C PRO A 115 -19.42 -11.48 9.51
#